data_AF-A0A368GRX3-F1
#
_entry.id   AF-A0A368GRX3-F1
#
_cell.length_a   1.000
_cell.length_b   1.000
_cell.length_c   1.000
_cell.angle_alpha   90.00
_cell.angle_beta   90.00
_cell.angle_gamma   90.00
#
_symmetry.space_group_name_H-M   'P 1'
#
loop_
_entity.id
_entity.type
_entity.pdbx_description
1 polymer ?
#
loop_
_entity_poly.entity_id
_entity_poly.type
_entity_poly.pdbx_seq_one_letter_code
_entity_poly.pdbx_strand_id
1 'polypeptide(L)'
;MVQVTLASENYGNNMKYALDDFHDLFDEFAQQQGIRFHRGNFREIETFIKGLPVAKYGLRGVDCEQFRQFLSGVKAQKYHLQYGAVKCGSMTFSFCMAFSCTPEDFLFRNATTSAVTV
;
A
#
# COMPACT_ATOMS: atom_id res chain seq x y z
N MET A 1 14.00 -7.00 4.71
CA MET A 1 12.81 -7.15 3.83
C MET A 1 12.05 -5.84 3.92
N VAL A 2 11.74 -5.25 2.78
CA VAL A 2 10.92 -4.04 2.71
C VAL A 2 9.47 -4.47 2.85
N GLN A 3 8.70 -3.79 3.69
CA GLN A 3 7.26 -3.98 3.76
C GLN A 3 6.57 -2.76 3.17
N VAL A 4 5.58 -2.97 2.34
CA VAL A 4 4.82 -1.89 1.70
C VAL A 4 3.37 -2.02 2.13
N THR A 5 2.74 -0.92 2.53
CA THR A 5 1.31 -0.85 2.80
C THR A 5 0.71 0.14 1.84
N LEU A 6 -0.30 -0.26 1.07
CA LEU A 6 -1.00 0.59 0.11
C LEU A 6 -2.48 0.61 0.50
N ALA A 7 -3.11 1.77 0.37
CA ALA A 7 -4.55 1.93 0.49
C ALA A 7 -5.08 2.63 -0.75
N SER A 8 -6.21 2.14 -1.25
CA SER A 8 -6.89 2.72 -2.40
C SER A 8 -8.08 3.57 -1.97
N GLU A 9 -8.48 4.51 -2.84
CA GLU A 9 -9.76 5.20 -2.74
C GLU A 9 -10.94 4.34 -3.25
N ASN A 10 -10.68 3.18 -3.84
CA ASN A 10 -11.72 2.27 -4.35
C ASN A 10 -12.38 1.47 -3.20
N TYR A 11 -13.56 1.89 -2.76
CA TYR A 11 -14.35 1.21 -1.71
C TYR A 11 -15.49 0.33 -2.27
N GLY A 12 -16.00 -0.59 -1.43
CA GLY A 12 -17.16 -1.44 -1.74
C GLY A 12 -16.91 -2.46 -2.85
N ASN A 13 -17.78 -2.51 -3.86
CA ASN A 13 -17.70 -3.49 -4.95
C ASN A 13 -16.44 -3.34 -5.83
N ASN A 14 -15.74 -2.19 -5.73
CA ASN A 14 -14.56 -1.89 -6.53
C ASN A 14 -13.24 -2.26 -5.83
N MET A 15 -13.28 -2.75 -4.60
CA MET A 15 -12.08 -3.09 -3.82
C MET A 15 -11.21 -4.15 -4.50
N LYS A 16 -11.81 -5.06 -5.29
CA LYS A 16 -11.07 -6.05 -6.06
C LYS A 16 -10.10 -5.42 -7.07
N TYR A 17 -10.46 -4.27 -7.65
CA TYR A 17 -9.62 -3.56 -8.61
C TYR A 17 -8.44 -2.85 -7.93
N ALA A 18 -8.54 -2.59 -6.62
CA ALA A 18 -7.43 -1.99 -5.87
C ALA A 18 -6.20 -2.91 -5.84
N LEU A 19 -6.39 -4.23 -5.75
CA LEU A 19 -5.27 -5.17 -5.76
C LEU A 19 -4.58 -5.20 -7.12
N ASP A 20 -5.35 -5.19 -8.21
CA ASP A 20 -4.82 -5.12 -9.57
C ASP A 20 -3.98 -3.85 -9.76
N ASP A 21 -4.49 -2.69 -9.33
CA ASP A 21 -3.76 -1.42 -9.36
C ASP A 21 -2.46 -1.48 -8.53
N PHE A 22 -2.49 -2.14 -7.36
CA PHE A 22 -1.28 -2.32 -6.55
C PHE A 22 -0.25 -3.21 -7.25
N HIS A 23 -0.68 -4.27 -7.92
CA HIS A 23 0.21 -5.12 -8.71
C HIS A 23 0.84 -4.35 -9.87
N ASP A 24 0.06 -3.55 -10.60
CA ASP A 24 0.56 -2.71 -11.69
C ASP A 24 1.60 -1.68 -11.20
N LEU A 25 1.46 -1.17 -9.97
CA LEU A 25 2.46 -0.31 -9.34
C LEU A 25 3.78 -1.04 -9.09
N PHE A 26 3.71 -2.28 -8.60
CA PHE A 26 4.91 -3.10 -8.39
C PHE A 26 5.56 -3.50 -9.71
N ASP A 27 4.77 -3.82 -10.74
CA ASP A 27 5.29 -4.16 -12.06
C ASP A 27 6.00 -2.96 -12.72
N GLU A 28 5.47 -1.74 -12.57
CA GLU A 28 6.15 -0.53 -13.03
C GLU A 28 7.50 -0.34 -12.31
N PHE A 29 7.52 -0.47 -10.98
CA PHE A 29 8.78 -0.41 -10.23
C PHE A 29 9.77 -1.48 -10.71
N ALA A 30 9.31 -2.72 -10.88
CA ALA A 30 10.13 -3.83 -11.30
C ALA A 30 10.75 -3.58 -12.68
N GLN A 31 9.95 -3.06 -13.62
CA GLN A 31 10.39 -2.68 -14.95
C GLN A 31 11.44 -1.56 -14.90
N GLN A 32 11.24 -0.52 -14.09
CA GLN A 32 12.21 0.58 -13.94
C GLN A 32 13.55 0.13 -13.35
N GLN A 33 13.53 -0.83 -12.44
CA GLN A 33 14.75 -1.36 -11.80
C GLN A 33 15.35 -2.56 -12.55
N GLY A 34 14.73 -3.03 -13.63
CA GLY A 34 15.18 -4.22 -14.37
C GLY A 34 15.12 -5.51 -13.53
N ILE A 35 14.22 -5.57 -12.54
CA ILE A 35 13.99 -6.74 -11.70
C ILE A 35 12.69 -7.44 -12.10
N ARG A 36 12.50 -8.67 -11.63
CA ARG A 36 11.26 -9.42 -11.82
C ARG A 36 10.73 -9.90 -10.48
N PHE A 37 9.47 -9.58 -10.20
CA PHE A 37 8.79 -10.16 -9.05
C PHE A 37 8.32 -11.58 -9.33
N HIS A 38 8.50 -12.44 -8.33
CA HIS A 38 8.06 -13.83 -8.30
C HIS A 38 7.83 -14.23 -6.84
N ARG A 39 7.25 -15.42 -6.62
CA ARG A 39 6.85 -15.89 -5.29
C ARG A 39 7.96 -15.90 -4.21
N GLY A 40 9.24 -15.87 -4.61
CA GLY A 40 10.38 -15.88 -3.70
C GLY A 40 10.81 -14.50 -3.19
N ASN A 41 10.54 -13.44 -3.96
CA ASN A 41 10.95 -12.08 -3.65
C ASN A 41 9.78 -11.09 -3.48
N PHE A 42 8.57 -11.48 -3.89
CA PHE A 42 7.33 -10.73 -3.73
C PHE A 42 6.31 -11.58 -2.98
N ARG A 43 5.76 -11.02 -1.91
CA ARG A 43 4.77 -11.70 -1.07
C ARG A 43 3.65 -10.75 -0.70
N GLU A 44 2.42 -11.13 -0.99
CA GLU A 44 1.24 -10.57 -0.34
C GLU A 44 1.18 -11.08 1.11
N ILE A 45 1.16 -10.16 2.08
CA ILE A 45 1.16 -10.47 3.51
C ILE A 45 -0.26 -10.45 4.04
N GLU A 46 -1.01 -9.40 3.72
CA GLU A 46 -2.37 -9.20 4.20
C GLU A 46 -3.12 -8.33 3.19
N THR A 47 -4.37 -8.66 2.89
CA THR A 47 -5.24 -7.89 2.00
C THR A 47 -6.57 -7.63 2.66
N PHE A 48 -7.25 -6.59 2.18
CA PHE A 48 -8.52 -6.13 2.71
C PHE A 48 -8.51 -5.90 4.23
N ILE A 49 -7.45 -5.26 4.73
CA ILE A 49 -7.23 -5.07 6.16
C ILE A 49 -8.43 -4.35 6.76
N LYS A 50 -9.14 -5.02 7.67
CA LYS A 50 -10.38 -4.53 8.31
C LYS A 50 -11.53 -4.23 7.33
N GLY A 51 -11.56 -4.94 6.20
CA GLY A 51 -12.57 -4.73 5.15
C GLY A 51 -12.39 -3.42 4.38
N LEU A 52 -11.22 -2.78 4.48
CA LEU A 52 -10.84 -1.59 3.70
C LEU A 52 -9.97 -2.01 2.52
N PRO A 53 -9.84 -1.22 1.44
CA PRO A 53 -9.01 -1.55 0.27
C PRO A 53 -7.53 -1.30 0.57
N VAL A 54 -7.04 -1.94 1.63
CA VAL A 54 -5.70 -1.81 2.16
C VAL A 54 -5.00 -3.16 2.02
N ALA A 55 -3.79 -3.14 1.51
CA ALA A 55 -2.98 -4.33 1.33
C ALA A 55 -1.55 -4.10 1.81
N LYS A 56 -0.94 -5.17 2.31
CA LYS A 56 0.42 -5.20 2.81
C LYS A 56 1.23 -6.23 2.04
N TYR A 57 2.39 -5.80 1.57
CA TYR A 57 3.29 -6.59 0.74
C TYR A 57 4.68 -6.65 1.37
N GLY A 58 5.41 -7.73 1.07
CA GLY A 58 6.79 -7.95 1.46
C GLY A 58 7.66 -8.11 0.22
N LEU A 59 8.69 -7.25 0.12
CA LEU A 59 9.65 -7.24 -0.97
C LEU A 59 11.04 -7.67 -0.45
N ARG A 60 11.64 -8.64 -1.12
CA ARG A 60 12.99 -9.17 -0.87
C ARG A 60 13.91 -8.80 -2.03
N GLY A 61 15.14 -8.43 -1.73
CA GLY A 61 16.10 -7.99 -2.75
C GLY A 61 15.80 -6.62 -3.36
N VAL A 62 14.82 -5.89 -2.82
CA VAL A 62 14.52 -4.51 -3.19
C VAL A 62 15.25 -3.57 -2.24
N ASP A 63 15.92 -2.55 -2.80
CA ASP A 63 16.47 -1.46 -2.01
C ASP A 63 15.35 -0.57 -1.47
N CYS A 64 15.39 -0.32 -0.17
CA CYS A 64 14.37 0.46 0.51
C CYS A 64 14.27 1.89 -0.03
N GLU A 65 15.41 2.56 -0.18
CA GLU A 65 15.46 3.97 -0.54
C GLU A 65 15.03 4.16 -1.99
N GLN A 66 15.41 3.25 -2.88
CA GLN A 66 14.92 3.24 -4.26
C GLN A 66 13.40 3.11 -4.31
N PHE A 67 12.82 2.16 -3.56
CA PHE A 67 11.37 1.99 -3.53
C PHE A 67 10.66 3.19 -2.89
N ARG A 68 11.21 3.76 -1.82
CA ARG A 68 10.71 4.98 -1.18
C ARG A 68 10.67 6.15 -2.16
N GLN A 69 11.75 6.35 -2.93
CA GLN A 69 11.84 7.42 -3.93
C GLN A 69 10.84 7.18 -5.06
N PHE A 70 10.75 5.96 -5.58
CA PHE A 70 9.74 5.59 -6.57
C PHE A 70 8.33 5.92 -6.07
N LEU A 71 7.98 5.48 -4.86
CA LEU A 71 6.67 5.71 -4.28
C LEU A 71 6.38 7.20 -4.08
N SER A 72 7.38 8.01 -3.75
CA SER A 72 7.22 9.47 -3.63
C SER A 72 6.96 10.18 -4.97
N GLY A 73 7.40 9.59 -6.09
CA GLY A 73 7.22 10.15 -7.43
C GLY A 73 6.02 9.58 -8.20
N VAL A 74 5.31 8.62 -7.61
CA VAL A 74 4.20 7.94 -8.30
C VAL A 74 3.01 8.87 -8.48
N LYS A 75 2.35 8.78 -9.64
CA LYS A 75 1.08 9.47 -9.87
C LYS A 75 -0.05 8.69 -9.18
N ALA A 76 -0.41 9.11 -7.98
CA ALA A 76 -1.44 8.47 -7.15
C ALA A 76 -2.74 8.11 -7.90
N GLN A 77 -3.22 9.04 -8.74
CA GLN A 77 -4.45 8.88 -9.54
C GLN A 77 -4.41 7.71 -10.53
N LYS A 78 -3.22 7.32 -11.02
CA LYS A 78 -3.08 6.19 -11.95
C LYS A 78 -3.47 4.86 -11.30
N TYR A 79 -3.24 4.75 -9.99
CA TYR A 79 -3.40 3.53 -9.20
C TYR A 79 -4.45 3.70 -8.10
N HIS A 80 -5.26 4.76 -8.18
CA HIS A 80 -6.30 5.08 -7.20
C HIS A 80 -5.76 5.06 -5.77
N LEU A 81 -4.52 5.53 -5.56
CA LEU A 81 -3.83 5.47 -4.28
C LEU A 81 -4.26 6.62 -3.37
N GLN A 82 -4.78 6.26 -2.20
CA GLN A 82 -5.09 7.22 -1.14
C GLN A 82 -3.92 7.36 -0.15
N TYR A 83 -3.23 6.24 0.12
CA TYR A 83 -2.13 6.17 1.07
C TYR A 83 -1.10 5.13 0.66
N GLY A 84 0.17 5.41 0.93
CA GLY A 84 1.26 4.46 0.76
C GLY A 84 2.26 4.56 1.89
N ALA A 85 2.78 3.44 2.37
CA ALA A 85 3.85 3.40 3.36
C ALA A 85 4.88 2.34 3.03
N VAL A 86 6.14 2.66 3.28
CA VAL A 86 7.29 1.78 3.10
C VAL A 86 7.98 1.64 4.44
N LYS A 87 8.04 0.42 4.96
CA LYS A 87 8.75 0.06 6.18
C LYS A 87 10.05 -0.67 5.85
N CYS A 88 11.15 -0.11 6.33
CA CYS A 88 12.50 -0.57 6.12
C CYS A 88 13.17 -0.81 7.46
N GLY A 89 13.06 -2.04 7.97
CA GLY A 89 13.51 -2.38 9.31
C GLY A 89 12.69 -1.65 10.37
N SER A 90 13.34 -0.76 11.13
CA SER A 90 12.72 0.07 12.17
C SER A 90 12.09 1.35 11.63
N MET A 91 12.46 1.80 10.44
CA MET A 91 11.96 3.04 9.85
C MET A 91 10.71 2.79 9.01
N THR A 92 9.73 3.70 9.08
CA THR A 92 8.54 3.69 8.23
C THR A 92 8.37 5.07 7.62
N PHE A 93 8.23 5.12 6.30
CA PHE A 93 7.98 6.33 5.54
C PHE A 93 6.56 6.25 4.98
N SER A 94 5.75 7.24 5.26
CA SER A 94 4.35 7.30 4.84
C SER A 94 4.11 8.48 3.91
N PHE A 95 3.30 8.26 2.89
CA PHE A 95 2.91 9.22 1.87
C PHE A 95 1.41 9.37 1.83
N CYS A 96 0.97 10.62 1.93
CA CYS A 96 -0.40 11.01 1.69
C CYS A 96 -0.57 11.28 0.20
N MET A 97 -1.37 10.46 -0.47
CA MET A 97 -1.47 10.47 -1.94
C MET A 97 -2.79 11.07 -2.44
N ALA A 98 -3.74 11.30 -1.53
CA ALA A 98 -4.97 12.06 -1.75
C ALA A 98 -4.96 13.39 -0.97
N PHE A 99 -5.85 14.31 -1.36
CA PHE A 99 -6.02 15.61 -0.68
C PHE A 99 -6.41 15.47 0.80
N SER A 100 -7.12 14.40 1.14
CA SER A 100 -7.36 13.98 2.51
C SER A 100 -6.88 12.54 2.69
N CYS A 101 -5.82 12.38 3.47
CA CYS A 101 -5.50 11.09 4.06
C CYS A 101 -5.19 11.30 5.55
N THR A 102 -5.69 10.39 6.34
CA THR A 102 -5.43 10.28 7.77
C THR A 102 -4.75 8.93 7.93
N PRO A 103 -3.40 8.88 8.04
CA PRO A 103 -2.64 7.62 8.14
C PRO A 103 -3.18 6.68 9.22
N GLU A 104 -3.75 7.24 10.28
CA GLU A 104 -4.42 6.55 11.38
C GLU A 104 -5.61 5.70 10.94
N ASP A 105 -6.34 6.09 9.90
CA ASP A 105 -7.47 5.30 9.38
C ASP A 105 -7.00 3.98 8.77
N PHE A 106 -5.77 3.94 8.26
CA PHE A 106 -5.19 2.78 7.58
C PHE A 106 -4.25 1.98 8.50
N LEU A 107 -3.59 2.64 9.45
CA LEU A 107 -2.63 2.04 10.37
C LEU A 107 -3.25 1.65 11.72
N PHE A 108 -4.30 2.35 12.19
CA PHE A 108 -4.78 2.28 13.57
C PHE A 108 -6.28 2.61 13.75
N ARG A 109 -7.18 1.73 13.30
CA ARG A 109 -8.49 1.60 13.97
C ARG A 109 -8.76 0.17 14.38
N ASN A 110 -8.39 -0.22 15.60
CA ASN A 110 -9.18 -1.25 16.27
C ASN A 110 -10.59 -0.67 16.36
N ALA A 111 -11.59 -1.40 15.87
CA ALA A 111 -12.97 -0.97 15.88
C ALA A 111 -13.40 -0.67 17.33
N THR A 112 -13.38 0.60 17.72
CA THR A 112 -14.18 1.04 18.86
C THR A 112 -15.56 1.32 18.31
N THR A 113 -16.39 0.28 18.33
CA THR A 113 -17.83 0.38 18.14
C THR A 113 -18.39 1.23 19.27
N SER A 114 -18.45 2.55 19.08
CA SER A 114 -19.31 3.40 19.90
C SER A 114 -20.74 3.14 19.45
N ALA A 115 -21.38 2.16 20.10
CA ALA A 115 -22.83 2.01 20.07
C ALA A 115 -23.44 3.25 20.74
N VAL A 116 -23.78 4.26 19.94
CA VAL A 116 -24.66 5.35 20.36
C VAL A 116 -26.05 4.73 20.49
N THR A 117 -26.48 4.51 21.73
CA THR A 117 -27.88 4.25 22.05
C THR A 117 -28.51 5.60 22.35
N VAL A 118 -29.49 6.01 21.54
CA VAL A 118 -30.42 7.08 21.87
C VAL A 118 -31.65 6.45 22.49
#